data_AF-A0A166BG54-F1
#
_entry.id   AF-A0A166BG54-F1
#
_cell.length_a   1.000
_cell.length_b   1.000
_cell.length_c   1.000
_cell.angle_alpha   90.00
_cell.angle_beta   90.00
_cell.angle_gamma   90.00
#
_symmetry.space_group_name_H-M   'P 1'
#
loop_
_entity.id
_entity.type
_entity.pdbx_description
1 polymer ?
#
loop_
_entity_poly.entity_id
_entity_poly.type
_entity_poly.pdbx_seq_one_letter_code
_entity_poly.pdbx_strand_id
1 'polypeptide(L)'
;MTRSCAVCGTPTKKTCTGCSRQAYCSHQCQSRDWICHILDCDTPGREVTPADRLAAAIVQGREDWAHMDALQFDYGFAKVPARAEVAILRCIYEDIFIHIGVRPYTVHKWQVRGRLHEELVETYRKAGRDHGPAFLWLCKNPQVFDAENRELAPGVTELGDALKLCLWRTLGRPATDTLKDINKEIEGSTVDEHFCYEAYLTMLAVKCWDGNTPPTLISFPDVWLKLGFCVFPDEYALPAQNLYDALMASCTFEEFHEAYSSSSLVALMDRKGLSAARRRMPDDFAVVLSQSPHYISPVWHLKAWVICQDQMPEAAVLVPYGFANCRDRSELKHLMSFYCKLFKEQLISPSRLHTAAENDDIFDYIVKTTKLKIGKPERHFLERVLRTHNRYIFPKNASSETQWLCLFAVISAFVRDHFFPED
;
A
#
# COMPACT_ATOMS: atom_id res chain seq x y z
N MET A 1 1.29 2.74 -35.82
CA MET A 1 2.45 1.87 -35.55
C MET A 1 1.95 0.51 -35.12
N THR A 2 2.57 -0.58 -35.58
CA THR A 2 2.26 -1.94 -35.11
C THR A 2 2.87 -2.16 -33.72
N ARG A 3 2.08 -2.68 -32.80
CA ARG A 3 2.47 -3.06 -31.43
C ARG A 3 2.38 -4.59 -31.27
N SER A 4 3.03 -5.16 -30.27
CA SER A 4 2.91 -6.59 -29.97
C SER A 4 1.71 -6.86 -29.07
N CYS A 5 0.95 -7.93 -29.34
CA CYS A 5 -0.12 -8.38 -28.46
C CYS A 5 0.45 -8.69 -27.07
N ALA A 6 -0.15 -8.13 -26.02
CA ALA A 6 0.29 -8.33 -24.63
C ALA A 6 0.27 -9.80 -24.17
N VAL A 7 -0.49 -10.63 -24.87
CA VAL A 7 -0.89 -11.96 -24.42
C VAL A 7 -0.22 -13.08 -25.20
N CYS A 8 0.09 -12.86 -26.48
CA CYS A 8 0.69 -13.86 -27.36
C CYS A 8 1.83 -13.31 -28.23
N GLY A 9 2.17 -12.03 -28.11
CA GLY A 9 3.24 -11.38 -28.87
C GLY A 9 2.91 -11.04 -30.32
N THR A 10 1.82 -11.57 -30.90
CA THR A 10 1.47 -11.33 -32.31
C THR A 10 1.37 -9.83 -32.64
N PRO A 11 2.02 -9.34 -33.72
CA PRO A 11 1.91 -7.96 -34.15
C PRO A 11 0.46 -7.57 -34.45
N THR A 12 0.01 -6.44 -33.91
CA THR A 12 -1.36 -5.94 -34.02
C THR A 12 -1.39 -4.42 -34.14
N LYS A 13 -2.45 -3.90 -34.76
CA LYS A 13 -2.81 -2.48 -34.74
C LYS A 13 -3.99 -2.20 -33.80
N LYS A 14 -4.64 -3.24 -33.27
CA LYS A 14 -5.79 -3.12 -32.37
C LYS A 14 -5.29 -2.88 -30.95
N THR A 15 -5.96 -1.96 -30.27
CA THR A 15 -5.69 -1.61 -28.87
C THR A 15 -6.97 -1.75 -28.06
N CYS A 16 -6.84 -1.86 -26.74
CA CYS A 16 -7.96 -1.74 -25.82
C CYS A 16 -8.74 -0.46 -26.13
N THR A 17 -10.06 -0.55 -26.21
CA THR A 17 -10.91 0.60 -26.56
C THR A 17 -11.02 1.61 -25.43
N GLY A 18 -11.00 1.17 -24.17
CA GLY A 18 -10.98 2.08 -23.02
C GLY A 18 -9.59 2.66 -22.73
N CYS A 19 -8.58 1.87 -23.04
CA CYS A 19 -7.13 2.10 -22.93
C CYS A 19 -6.42 2.99 -23.96
N SER A 20 -6.52 2.53 -25.20
CA SER A 20 -5.54 2.70 -26.27
C SER A 20 -4.07 2.32 -25.96
N ARG A 21 -3.70 2.07 -24.69
CA ARG A 21 -2.33 1.72 -24.28
C ARG A 21 -1.99 0.24 -24.52
N GLN A 22 -2.88 -0.66 -24.11
CA GLN A 22 -2.68 -2.10 -24.24
C GLN A 22 -3.08 -2.60 -25.62
N ALA A 23 -2.27 -3.48 -26.23
CA ALA A 23 -2.48 -3.99 -27.58
C ALA A 23 -2.87 -5.47 -27.56
N TYR A 24 -3.89 -5.83 -28.35
CA TYR A 24 -4.40 -7.20 -28.45
C TYR A 24 -4.60 -7.60 -29.91
N CYS A 25 -4.28 -8.84 -30.29
CA CYS A 25 -4.54 -9.30 -31.66
C CYS A 25 -6.02 -9.70 -31.87
N SER A 26 -6.71 -10.10 -30.79
CA SER A 26 -8.09 -10.58 -30.81
C SER A 26 -8.83 -10.25 -29.51
N HIS A 27 -10.17 -10.31 -29.57
CA HIS A 27 -11.02 -10.21 -28.38
C HIS A 27 -10.74 -11.33 -27.36
N GLN A 28 -10.34 -12.51 -27.83
CA GLN A 28 -9.96 -13.62 -26.95
C GLN A 28 -8.71 -13.30 -26.13
N CYS A 29 -7.67 -12.74 -26.75
CA CYS A 29 -6.49 -12.28 -26.01
C CYS A 29 -6.86 -11.19 -24.99
N GLN A 30 -7.66 -10.20 -25.42
CA GLN A 30 -8.13 -9.16 -24.50
C GLN A 30 -8.90 -9.76 -23.31
N SER A 31 -9.80 -10.70 -23.56
CA SER A 31 -10.59 -11.37 -22.52
C SER A 31 -9.72 -12.16 -21.54
N ARG A 32 -8.66 -12.81 -22.03
CA ARG A 32 -7.71 -13.55 -21.19
C ARG A 32 -6.88 -12.63 -20.28
N ASP A 33 -6.49 -11.47 -20.79
CA ASP A 33 -5.74 -10.47 -20.02
C ASP A 33 -6.63 -9.62 -19.12
N TRP A 34 -7.94 -9.62 -19.35
CA TRP A 34 -8.85 -8.65 -18.73
C TRP A 34 -8.85 -8.70 -17.21
N ILE A 35 -8.65 -9.88 -16.61
CA ILE A 35 -8.55 -10.05 -15.16
C ILE A 35 -7.45 -9.15 -14.58
N CYS A 36 -6.30 -9.06 -15.26
CA CYS A 36 -5.19 -8.21 -14.83
C CYS A 36 -5.34 -6.78 -15.37
N HIS A 37 -5.67 -6.64 -16.66
CA HIS A 37 -5.68 -5.34 -17.34
C HIS A 37 -6.73 -4.37 -16.80
N ILE A 38 -7.85 -4.87 -16.26
CA ILE A 38 -8.92 -4.00 -15.75
C ILE A 38 -8.42 -3.03 -14.66
N LEU A 39 -7.40 -3.40 -13.89
CA LEU A 39 -6.82 -2.56 -12.84
C LEU A 39 -6.14 -1.31 -13.40
N ASP A 40 -5.56 -1.42 -14.59
CA ASP A 40 -4.78 -0.36 -15.25
C ASP A 40 -5.49 0.21 -16.49
N CYS A 41 -6.77 -0.10 -16.68
CA CYS A 41 -7.56 0.42 -17.78
C CYS A 41 -8.13 1.79 -17.42
N ASP A 42 -7.95 2.77 -18.31
CA ASP A 42 -8.46 4.14 -18.12
C ASP A 42 -9.99 4.19 -18.12
N THR A 43 -10.62 3.44 -19.03
CA THR A 43 -12.08 3.31 -19.11
C THR A 43 -12.49 1.83 -19.09
N PRO A 44 -12.50 1.18 -17.91
CA PRO A 44 -12.82 -0.24 -17.77
C PRO A 44 -14.30 -0.57 -18.02
N GLY A 45 -15.15 0.45 -18.20
CA GLY A 45 -16.60 0.29 -18.44
C GLY A 45 -17.41 -0.05 -17.19
N ARG A 46 -16.76 -0.26 -16.04
CA ARG A 46 -17.37 -0.44 -14.72
C ARG A 46 -16.37 -0.11 -13.62
N GLU A 47 -16.85 -0.02 -12.39
CA GLU A 47 -15.98 0.10 -11.22
C GLU A 47 -15.07 -1.13 -11.05
N VAL A 48 -13.83 -0.88 -10.61
CA VAL A 48 -12.84 -1.90 -10.24
C VAL A 48 -13.08 -2.25 -8.78
N THR A 49 -13.44 -3.49 -8.52
CA THR A 49 -13.90 -3.98 -7.21
C THR A 49 -12.77 -4.71 -6.47
N PRO A 50 -12.89 -4.93 -5.15
CA PRO A 50 -11.95 -5.78 -4.43
C PRO A 50 -11.79 -7.17 -5.07
N ALA A 51 -12.87 -7.81 -5.53
CA ALA A 51 -12.76 -9.10 -6.25
C ALA A 51 -11.86 -9.03 -7.49
N ASP A 52 -11.87 -7.92 -8.24
CA ASP A 52 -10.98 -7.76 -9.40
C ASP A 52 -9.51 -7.78 -9.00
N ARG A 53 -9.20 -7.11 -7.89
CA ARG A 53 -7.84 -7.05 -7.33
C ARG A 53 -7.42 -8.43 -6.80
N LEU A 54 -8.31 -9.13 -6.10
CA LEU A 54 -8.07 -10.51 -5.65
C LEU A 54 -7.78 -11.45 -6.83
N ALA A 55 -8.61 -11.40 -7.87
CA ALA A 55 -8.44 -12.25 -9.05
C ALA A 55 -7.14 -11.95 -9.79
N ALA A 56 -6.79 -10.67 -9.96
CA ALA A 56 -5.54 -10.26 -10.58
C ALA A 56 -4.32 -10.74 -9.76
N ALA A 57 -4.36 -10.59 -8.43
CA ALA A 57 -3.29 -11.02 -7.55
C ALA A 57 -3.07 -12.53 -7.63
N ILE A 58 -4.15 -13.33 -7.62
CA ILE A 58 -4.10 -14.79 -7.80
C ILE A 58 -3.49 -15.15 -9.16
N VAL A 59 -3.94 -14.54 -10.25
CA VAL A 59 -3.42 -14.81 -11.61
C VAL A 59 -1.93 -14.45 -11.72
N GLN A 60 -1.50 -13.39 -11.06
CA GLN A 60 -0.11 -12.92 -11.10
C GLN A 60 0.78 -13.62 -10.07
N GLY A 61 0.23 -14.48 -9.21
CA GLY A 61 0.95 -15.10 -8.11
C GLY A 61 1.49 -14.09 -7.09
N ARG A 62 0.85 -12.92 -6.99
CA ARG A 62 1.24 -11.88 -6.02
C ARG A 62 0.52 -12.11 -4.69
N GLU A 63 1.24 -11.89 -3.59
CA GLU A 63 0.70 -11.94 -2.22
C GLU A 63 0.45 -10.53 -1.65
N ASP A 64 0.54 -9.50 -2.50
CA ASP A 64 0.33 -8.08 -2.17
C ASP A 64 -1.12 -7.73 -1.81
N TRP A 65 -2.05 -8.69 -1.88
CA TRP A 65 -3.42 -8.56 -1.38
C TRP A 65 -3.51 -8.50 0.15
N ALA A 66 -2.44 -8.83 0.87
CA ALA A 66 -2.40 -8.78 2.33
C ALA A 66 -2.73 -7.37 2.89
N HIS A 67 -2.55 -6.31 2.08
CA HIS A 67 -2.69 -4.91 2.47
C HIS A 67 -4.08 -4.32 2.22
N MET A 68 -5.03 -5.11 1.71
CA MET A 68 -6.35 -4.61 1.36
C MET A 68 -7.38 -5.04 2.41
N ASP A 69 -7.87 -4.12 3.22
CA ASP A 69 -8.88 -4.38 4.26
C ASP A 69 -10.10 -5.12 3.71
N ALA A 70 -10.59 -4.69 2.54
CA ALA A 70 -11.72 -5.35 1.88
C ALA A 70 -11.39 -6.82 1.52
N LEU A 71 -10.17 -7.13 1.11
CA LEU A 71 -9.78 -8.53 0.83
C LEU A 71 -9.65 -9.34 2.11
N GLN A 72 -9.10 -8.73 3.16
CA GLN A 72 -8.94 -9.38 4.46
C GLN A 72 -10.29 -9.78 5.06
N PHE A 73 -11.26 -8.88 5.14
CA PHE A 73 -12.53 -9.16 5.82
C PHE A 73 -13.62 -9.70 4.90
N ASP A 74 -13.85 -9.07 3.73
CA ASP A 74 -15.00 -9.38 2.89
C ASP A 74 -14.89 -10.72 2.16
N TYR A 75 -13.65 -11.21 2.01
CA TYR A 75 -13.34 -12.47 1.33
C TYR A 75 -12.80 -13.55 2.29
N GLY A 76 -12.77 -13.26 3.59
CA GLY A 76 -12.57 -14.25 4.66
C GLY A 76 -11.12 -14.51 5.08
N PHE A 77 -10.14 -13.80 4.52
CA PHE A 77 -8.72 -14.04 4.82
C PHE A 77 -8.33 -13.68 6.27
N ALA A 78 -8.96 -12.68 6.89
CA ALA A 78 -8.76 -12.31 8.29
C ALA A 78 -9.45 -13.26 9.29
N LYS A 79 -10.34 -14.13 8.79
CA LYS A 79 -11.16 -15.05 9.60
C LYS A 79 -10.60 -16.47 9.64
N VAL A 80 -9.48 -16.71 8.95
CA VAL A 80 -8.79 -18.01 8.97
C VAL A 80 -7.49 -17.86 9.77
N PRO A 81 -7.39 -18.53 10.94
CA PRO A 81 -6.25 -18.31 11.85
C PRO A 81 -4.98 -19.03 11.39
N ALA A 82 -5.12 -20.09 10.60
CA ALA A 82 -4.02 -20.97 10.24
C ALA A 82 -3.58 -20.78 8.78
N ARG A 83 -2.28 -20.78 8.57
CA ARG A 83 -1.64 -20.70 7.25
C ARG A 83 -2.14 -21.74 6.25
N ALA A 84 -2.38 -22.97 6.70
CA ALA A 84 -2.90 -24.03 5.84
C ALA A 84 -4.30 -23.69 5.32
N GLU A 85 -5.10 -22.98 6.11
CA GLU A 85 -6.45 -22.56 5.75
C GLU A 85 -6.45 -21.35 4.81
N VAL A 86 -5.51 -20.41 4.97
CA VAL A 86 -5.26 -19.34 3.99
C VAL A 86 -4.93 -19.93 2.61
N ALA A 87 -4.07 -20.96 2.57
CA ALA A 87 -3.73 -21.63 1.32
C ALA A 87 -4.95 -22.31 0.68
N ILE A 88 -5.82 -22.95 1.48
CA ILE A 88 -7.07 -23.54 1.00
C ILE A 88 -8.01 -22.45 0.47
N LEU A 89 -8.16 -21.33 1.18
CA LEU A 89 -8.98 -20.20 0.75
C LEU A 89 -8.48 -19.59 -0.57
N ARG A 90 -7.16 -19.49 -0.74
CA ARG A 90 -6.55 -19.10 -2.03
C ARG A 90 -6.91 -20.09 -3.13
N CYS A 91 -6.80 -21.40 -2.88
CA CYS A 91 -7.20 -22.44 -3.83
C CYS A 91 -8.68 -22.33 -4.22
N ILE A 92 -9.56 -21.97 -3.28
CA ILE A 92 -11.00 -21.74 -3.56
C ILE A 92 -11.18 -20.61 -4.58
N TYR A 93 -10.53 -19.47 -4.35
CA TYR A 93 -10.65 -18.34 -5.28
C TYR A 93 -9.94 -18.60 -6.61
N GLU A 94 -8.82 -19.32 -6.61
CA GLU A 94 -8.15 -19.80 -7.83
C GLU A 94 -9.07 -20.69 -8.68
N ASP A 95 -9.72 -21.68 -8.07
CA ASP A 95 -10.73 -22.51 -8.71
C ASP A 95 -11.84 -21.66 -9.33
N ILE A 96 -12.38 -20.71 -8.57
CA ILE A 96 -13.51 -19.88 -9.00
C ILE A 96 -13.14 -18.98 -10.18
N PHE A 97 -12.01 -18.27 -10.11
CA PHE A 97 -11.63 -17.31 -11.15
C PHE A 97 -10.99 -17.96 -12.38
N ILE A 98 -10.15 -18.96 -12.19
CA ILE A 98 -9.30 -19.51 -13.26
C ILE A 98 -9.90 -20.80 -13.82
N HIS A 99 -10.30 -21.73 -12.96
CA HIS A 99 -10.69 -23.07 -13.41
C HIS A 99 -12.18 -23.17 -13.77
N ILE A 100 -13.06 -22.52 -13.01
CA ILE A 100 -14.50 -22.45 -13.26
C ILE A 100 -14.83 -21.24 -14.16
N GLY A 101 -14.02 -20.17 -14.08
CA GLY A 101 -14.12 -19.01 -14.97
C GLY A 101 -15.22 -18.02 -14.57
N VAL A 102 -15.56 -17.95 -13.28
CA VAL A 102 -16.48 -16.93 -12.77
C VAL A 102 -15.82 -15.57 -12.87
N ARG A 103 -16.56 -14.58 -13.40
CA ARG A 103 -16.06 -13.21 -13.51
C ARG A 103 -15.91 -12.59 -12.11
N PRO A 104 -14.82 -11.85 -11.81
CA PRO A 104 -14.62 -11.27 -10.48
C PRO A 104 -15.76 -10.36 -10.01
N TYR A 105 -16.32 -9.56 -10.91
CA TYR A 105 -17.49 -8.74 -10.63
C TYR A 105 -18.73 -9.53 -10.17
N THR A 106 -18.89 -10.78 -10.64
CA THR A 106 -19.97 -11.66 -10.17
C THR A 106 -19.73 -12.08 -8.72
N VAL A 107 -18.50 -12.44 -8.37
CA VAL A 107 -18.12 -12.78 -6.99
C VAL A 107 -18.29 -11.58 -6.06
N HIS A 108 -17.91 -10.37 -6.51
CA HIS A 108 -18.19 -9.14 -5.76
C HIS A 108 -19.69 -8.93 -5.52
N LYS A 109 -20.55 -9.18 -6.51
CA LYS A 109 -22.01 -9.13 -6.32
C LYS A 109 -22.52 -10.14 -5.29
N TRP A 110 -21.93 -11.33 -5.23
CA TRP A 110 -22.30 -12.31 -4.21
C TRP A 110 -21.95 -11.82 -2.81
N GLN A 111 -20.74 -11.25 -2.66
CA GLN A 111 -20.26 -10.66 -1.41
C GLN A 111 -21.14 -9.49 -0.95
N VAL A 112 -21.41 -8.49 -1.80
CA VAL A 112 -22.25 -7.33 -1.45
C VAL A 112 -23.68 -7.73 -1.07
N ARG A 113 -24.16 -8.88 -1.56
CA ARG A 113 -25.49 -9.41 -1.23
C ARG A 113 -25.50 -10.31 0.02
N GLY A 114 -24.37 -10.53 0.67
CA GLY A 114 -24.25 -11.45 1.81
C GLY A 114 -24.45 -12.92 1.43
N ARG A 115 -24.27 -13.28 0.15
CA ARG A 115 -24.51 -14.65 -0.38
C ARG A 115 -23.24 -15.30 -0.92
N LEU A 116 -22.07 -14.83 -0.50
CA LEU A 116 -20.78 -15.30 -1.01
C LEU A 116 -20.61 -16.82 -0.82
N HIS A 117 -20.81 -17.32 0.41
CA HIS A 117 -20.67 -18.75 0.70
C HIS A 117 -21.59 -19.63 -0.15
N GLU A 118 -22.89 -19.32 -0.14
CA GLU A 118 -23.91 -20.10 -0.83
C GLU A 118 -23.61 -20.20 -2.34
N GLU A 119 -23.26 -19.07 -2.95
CA GLU A 119 -22.99 -19.00 -4.38
C GLU A 119 -21.67 -19.68 -4.76
N LEU A 120 -20.65 -19.62 -3.90
CA LEU A 120 -19.41 -20.40 -4.08
C LEU A 120 -19.72 -21.90 -4.07
N VAL A 121 -20.44 -22.38 -3.05
CA VAL A 121 -20.80 -23.80 -2.92
C VAL A 121 -21.61 -24.28 -4.13
N GLU A 122 -22.62 -23.51 -4.53
CA GLU A 122 -23.47 -23.84 -5.67
C GLU A 122 -22.68 -23.85 -6.98
N THR A 123 -21.74 -22.93 -7.13
CA THR A 123 -20.85 -22.85 -8.30
C THR A 123 -19.96 -24.09 -8.42
N TYR A 124 -19.37 -24.55 -7.31
CA TYR A 124 -18.58 -25.78 -7.28
C TYR A 124 -19.41 -27.01 -7.68
N ARG A 125 -20.64 -27.14 -7.17
CA ARG A 125 -21.55 -28.23 -7.52
C ARG A 125 -21.91 -28.23 -9.00
N LYS A 126 -22.29 -27.07 -9.54
CA LYS A 126 -22.61 -26.90 -10.97
C LYS A 126 -21.43 -27.23 -11.88
N ALA A 127 -20.20 -26.96 -11.42
CA ALA A 127 -18.98 -27.29 -12.13
C ALA A 127 -18.53 -28.76 -11.99
N GLY A 128 -19.22 -29.57 -11.17
CA GLY A 128 -18.84 -30.96 -10.88
C GLY A 128 -17.53 -31.08 -10.10
N ARG A 129 -17.20 -30.11 -9.26
CA ARG A 129 -15.96 -30.04 -8.45
C ARG A 129 -16.21 -30.23 -6.95
N ASP A 130 -17.29 -30.91 -6.59
CA ASP A 130 -17.85 -31.02 -5.24
C ASP A 130 -17.22 -32.10 -4.35
N HIS A 131 -16.00 -32.55 -4.68
CA HIS A 131 -15.30 -33.61 -3.94
C HIS A 131 -13.87 -33.25 -3.53
N GLY A 132 -13.36 -32.08 -3.95
CA GLY A 132 -11.99 -31.65 -3.65
C GLY A 132 -11.81 -31.17 -2.19
N PRO A 133 -10.57 -31.16 -1.67
CA PRO A 133 -10.28 -30.69 -0.32
C PRO A 133 -10.71 -29.23 -0.10
N ALA A 134 -10.57 -28.38 -1.13
CA ALA A 134 -11.03 -26.99 -1.11
C ALA A 134 -12.55 -26.88 -0.93
N PHE A 135 -13.32 -27.68 -1.67
CA PHE A 135 -14.78 -27.70 -1.54
C PHE A 135 -15.25 -28.23 -0.19
N LEU A 136 -14.63 -29.31 0.30
CA LEU A 136 -14.96 -29.87 1.62
C LEU A 136 -14.68 -28.86 2.74
N TRP A 137 -13.57 -28.11 2.65
CA TRP A 137 -13.27 -27.04 3.58
C TRP A 137 -14.28 -25.89 3.48
N LEU A 138 -14.64 -25.47 2.26
CA LEU A 138 -15.66 -24.44 2.02
C LEU A 138 -17.00 -24.80 2.69
N CYS A 139 -17.41 -26.06 2.60
CA CYS A 139 -18.66 -26.53 3.22
C CYS A 139 -18.60 -26.53 4.76
N LYS A 140 -17.43 -26.77 5.34
CA LYS A 140 -17.22 -26.81 6.80
C LYS A 140 -17.06 -25.44 7.44
N ASN A 141 -16.75 -24.40 6.66
CA ASN A 141 -16.41 -23.07 7.17
C ASN A 141 -17.30 -21.94 6.61
N PRO A 142 -18.64 -22.02 6.73
CA PRO A 142 -19.53 -20.95 6.26
C PRO A 142 -19.28 -19.61 6.95
N GLN A 143 -18.91 -19.62 8.23
CA GLN A 143 -18.67 -18.42 9.05
C GLN A 143 -17.55 -17.52 8.51
N VAL A 144 -16.61 -18.08 7.73
CA VAL A 144 -15.50 -17.32 7.14
C VAL A 144 -16.00 -16.29 6.11
N PHE A 145 -17.16 -16.54 5.49
CA PHE A 145 -17.70 -15.72 4.40
C PHE A 145 -18.89 -14.86 4.83
N ASP A 146 -19.21 -14.85 6.11
CA ASP A 146 -20.28 -14.02 6.66
C ASP A 146 -19.84 -12.55 6.67
N ALA A 147 -20.52 -11.70 5.89
CA ALA A 147 -20.18 -10.28 5.76
C ALA A 147 -20.53 -9.46 7.02
N GLU A 148 -21.47 -9.93 7.84
CA GLU A 148 -21.87 -9.24 9.08
C GLU A 148 -20.90 -9.52 10.22
N ASN A 149 -20.25 -10.68 10.17
CA ASN A 149 -19.20 -11.02 11.12
C ASN A 149 -17.89 -10.30 10.76
N ARG A 150 -17.47 -9.33 11.57
CA ARG A 150 -16.14 -8.68 11.47
C ARG A 150 -15.16 -9.15 12.54
N GLU A 151 -15.53 -10.14 13.33
CA GLU A 151 -14.64 -10.70 14.34
C GLU A 151 -13.45 -11.39 13.65
N LEU A 152 -12.25 -11.12 14.18
CA LEU A 152 -11.05 -11.83 13.80
C LEU A 152 -11.14 -13.27 14.28
N ALA A 153 -10.44 -14.17 13.61
CA ALA A 153 -10.34 -15.55 14.08
C ALA A 153 -9.80 -15.57 15.52
N PRO A 154 -10.36 -16.41 16.43
CA PRO A 154 -9.90 -16.47 17.83
C PRO A 154 -8.38 -16.59 17.98
N GLY A 155 -7.72 -17.41 17.14
CA GLY A 155 -6.26 -17.54 17.16
C GLY A 155 -5.47 -16.30 16.73
N VAL A 156 -6.05 -15.41 15.91
CA VAL A 156 -5.42 -14.13 15.53
C VAL A 156 -5.52 -13.13 16.68
N THR A 157 -6.69 -13.05 17.32
CA THR A 157 -6.91 -12.20 18.50
C THR A 157 -6.05 -12.65 19.67
N GLU A 158 -5.99 -13.96 19.95
CA GLU A 158 -5.16 -14.54 21.00
C GLU A 158 -3.67 -14.28 20.78
N LEU A 159 -3.19 -14.35 19.54
CA LEU A 159 -1.80 -14.00 19.20
C LEU A 159 -1.53 -12.51 19.43
N GLY A 160 -2.41 -11.62 18.97
CA GLY A 160 -2.28 -10.18 19.18
C GLY A 160 -2.24 -9.81 20.66
N ASP A 161 -3.14 -10.40 21.45
CA ASP A 161 -3.21 -10.22 22.90
C ASP A 161 -1.95 -10.75 23.61
N ALA A 162 -1.47 -11.93 23.20
CA ALA A 162 -0.23 -12.49 23.72
C ALA A 162 0.98 -11.62 23.40
N LEU A 163 1.05 -11.06 22.18
CA LEU A 163 2.11 -10.14 21.77
C LEU A 163 2.08 -8.84 22.57
N LYS A 164 0.89 -8.24 22.79
CA LYS A 164 0.73 -7.05 23.64
C LYS A 164 1.24 -7.29 25.07
N LEU A 165 0.80 -8.38 25.70
CA LEU A 165 1.25 -8.74 27.06
C LEU A 165 2.76 -9.03 27.12
N CYS A 166 3.30 -9.70 26.09
CA CYS A 166 4.72 -9.99 25.98
C CYS A 166 5.55 -8.71 25.86
N LEU A 167 5.13 -7.81 24.96
CA LEU A 167 5.77 -6.52 24.77
C LEU A 167 5.72 -5.70 26.06
N TRP A 168 4.55 -5.60 26.71
CA TRP A 168 4.37 -4.84 27.96
C TRP A 168 5.42 -5.21 29.02
N ARG A 169 5.62 -6.51 29.21
CA ARG A 169 6.63 -7.05 30.14
C ARG A 169 8.06 -6.75 29.68
N THR A 170 8.31 -6.83 28.37
CA THR A 170 9.63 -6.54 27.78
C THR A 170 10.00 -5.07 27.97
N LEU A 171 9.01 -4.17 27.95
CA LEU A 171 9.20 -2.75 28.24
C LEU A 171 9.35 -2.45 29.75
N GLY A 172 9.42 -3.47 30.61
CA GLY A 172 9.62 -3.31 32.06
C GLY A 172 8.37 -2.90 32.84
N ARG A 173 7.18 -2.96 32.21
CA ARG A 173 5.91 -2.62 32.86
C ARG A 173 5.41 -3.77 33.76
N PRO A 174 4.50 -3.50 34.72
CA PRO A 174 4.03 -4.52 35.65
C PRO A 174 3.42 -5.75 34.95
N ALA A 175 3.89 -6.94 35.30
CA ALA A 175 3.37 -8.19 34.73
C ALA A 175 1.93 -8.52 35.17
N THR A 176 1.41 -7.80 36.16
CA THR A 176 0.05 -7.91 36.69
C THR A 176 -0.98 -7.16 35.85
N ASP A 177 -0.54 -6.25 34.98
CA ASP A 177 -1.44 -5.44 34.15
C ASP A 177 -2.18 -6.32 33.15
N THR A 178 -3.48 -6.09 33.02
CA THR A 178 -4.34 -6.77 32.07
C THR A 178 -4.32 -6.05 30.73
N LEU A 179 -4.81 -6.70 29.66
CA LEU A 179 -5.01 -6.04 28.36
C LEU A 179 -5.83 -4.75 28.46
N LYS A 180 -6.78 -4.70 29.40
CA LYS A 180 -7.60 -3.52 29.65
C LYS A 180 -6.76 -2.37 30.23
N ASP A 181 -5.84 -2.69 31.12
CA ASP A 181 -4.93 -1.70 31.73
C ASP A 181 -3.96 -1.16 30.68
N ILE A 182 -3.38 -2.07 29.87
CA ILE A 182 -2.51 -1.73 28.74
C ILE A 182 -3.22 -0.78 27.77
N ASN A 183 -4.39 -1.17 27.26
CA ASN A 183 -5.13 -0.35 26.30
C ASN A 183 -5.46 1.03 26.88
N LYS A 184 -5.86 1.10 28.16
CA LYS A 184 -6.15 2.37 28.84
C LYS A 184 -4.92 3.26 28.95
N GLU A 185 -3.75 2.70 29.25
CA GLU A 185 -2.51 3.47 29.33
C GLU A 185 -2.08 3.99 27.96
N ILE A 186 -2.15 3.15 26.93
CA ILE A 186 -1.84 3.53 25.56
C ILE A 186 -2.80 4.60 25.02
N GLU A 187 -4.11 4.47 25.28
CA GLU A 187 -5.11 5.49 24.92
C GLU A 187 -4.86 6.85 25.58
N GLY A 188 -4.26 6.85 26.79
CA GLY A 188 -3.90 8.06 27.52
C GLY A 188 -2.54 8.66 27.16
N SER A 189 -1.76 7.98 26.30
CA SER A 189 -0.38 8.36 25.97
C SER A 189 -0.32 9.46 24.90
N THR A 190 0.88 10.02 24.71
CA THR A 190 1.10 10.98 23.62
C THR A 190 1.04 10.29 22.26
N VAL A 191 0.80 11.06 21.18
CA VAL A 191 0.77 10.51 19.81
C VAL A 191 2.06 9.76 19.46
N ASP A 192 3.20 10.28 19.91
CA ASP A 192 4.50 9.67 19.64
C ASP A 192 4.76 8.42 20.48
N GLU A 193 4.35 8.43 21.74
CA GLU A 193 4.47 7.28 22.63
C GLU A 193 3.60 6.12 22.12
N HIS A 194 2.36 6.41 21.74
CA HIS A 194 1.47 5.45 21.09
C HIS A 194 2.09 4.89 19.81
N PHE A 195 2.63 5.75 18.94
CA PHE A 195 3.31 5.29 17.74
C PHE A 195 4.51 4.40 18.05
N CYS A 196 5.34 4.75 19.03
CA CYS A 196 6.50 3.95 19.41
C CYS A 196 6.08 2.58 19.93
N TYR A 197 5.02 2.51 20.74
CA TYR A 197 4.46 1.25 21.21
C TYR A 197 3.98 0.38 20.04
N GLU A 198 3.20 0.96 19.12
CA GLU A 198 2.73 0.25 17.92
C GLU A 198 3.88 -0.20 17.01
N ALA A 199 4.95 0.60 16.90
CA ALA A 199 6.15 0.22 16.17
C ALA A 199 6.84 -1.01 16.78
N TYR A 200 7.02 -1.04 18.12
CA TYR A 200 7.56 -2.21 18.80
C TYR A 200 6.67 -3.45 18.63
N LEU A 201 5.35 -3.27 18.74
CA LEU A 201 4.37 -4.35 18.56
C LEU A 201 4.42 -4.91 17.13
N THR A 202 4.50 -4.02 16.14
CA THR A 202 4.61 -4.38 14.73
C THR A 202 5.90 -5.15 14.46
N MET A 203 7.05 -4.67 14.95
CA MET A 203 8.33 -5.36 14.79
C MET A 203 8.31 -6.75 15.45
N LEU A 204 7.72 -6.86 16.64
CA LEU A 204 7.56 -8.14 17.33
C LEU A 204 6.63 -9.09 16.55
N ALA A 205 5.51 -8.59 16.02
CA ALA A 205 4.58 -9.38 15.23
C ALA A 205 5.23 -9.93 13.95
N VAL A 206 6.00 -9.10 13.23
CA VAL A 206 6.75 -9.52 12.04
C VAL A 206 7.78 -10.60 12.39
N LYS A 207 8.48 -10.46 13.52
CA LYS A 207 9.51 -11.41 13.97
C LYS A 207 8.94 -12.74 14.46
N CYS A 208 7.80 -12.70 15.15
CA CYS A 208 7.12 -13.88 15.68
C CYS A 208 6.26 -14.60 14.62
N TRP A 209 6.19 -14.06 13.40
CA TRP A 209 5.44 -14.67 12.32
C TRP A 209 6.07 -16.00 11.87
N ASP A 210 5.29 -17.08 11.96
CA ASP A 210 5.70 -18.43 11.57
C ASP A 210 5.25 -18.81 10.14
N GLY A 211 4.63 -17.89 9.41
CA GLY A 211 4.18 -18.10 8.06
C GLY A 211 5.31 -18.06 7.02
N ASN A 212 5.06 -18.64 5.83
CA ASN A 212 6.08 -18.71 4.76
C ASN A 212 6.45 -17.35 4.17
N THR A 213 5.58 -16.36 4.32
CA THR A 213 5.78 -14.98 3.88
C THR A 213 5.48 -14.10 5.09
N PRO A 214 6.48 -13.47 5.73
CA PRO A 214 6.23 -12.55 6.83
C PRO A 214 5.39 -11.37 6.34
N PRO A 215 4.46 -10.83 7.17
CA PRO A 215 3.77 -9.60 6.83
C PRO A 215 4.82 -8.54 6.56
N THR A 216 4.76 -7.94 5.38
CA THR A 216 5.66 -6.87 4.99
C THR A 216 5.29 -5.61 5.77
N LEU A 217 6.30 -4.83 6.18
CA LEU A 217 6.06 -3.62 6.98
C LEU A 217 5.23 -2.57 6.22
N ILE A 218 5.13 -2.70 4.90
CA ILE A 218 4.25 -1.89 4.06
C ILE A 218 2.76 -2.05 4.42
N SER A 219 2.36 -3.15 5.09
CA SER A 219 1.03 -3.31 5.72
C SER A 219 0.75 -2.30 6.83
N PHE A 220 1.78 -1.65 7.35
CA PHE A 220 1.71 -0.69 8.43
C PHE A 220 2.25 0.65 7.93
N PRO A 221 1.47 1.41 7.13
CA PRO A 221 1.97 2.56 6.37
C PRO A 221 2.70 3.58 7.23
N ASP A 222 2.21 3.82 8.44
CA ASP A 222 2.84 4.72 9.40
C ASP A 222 4.21 4.25 9.84
N VAL A 223 4.34 2.97 10.23
CA VAL A 223 5.64 2.38 10.60
C VAL A 223 6.57 2.38 9.40
N TRP A 224 6.07 2.00 8.22
CA TRP A 224 6.84 1.95 6.99
C TRP A 224 7.41 3.32 6.59
N LEU A 225 6.61 4.38 6.74
CA LEU A 225 7.03 5.76 6.44
C LEU A 225 7.92 6.33 7.54
N LYS A 226 7.44 6.36 8.79
CA LYS A 226 8.07 7.09 9.90
C LYS A 226 9.36 6.44 10.39
N LEU A 227 9.55 5.14 10.19
CA LEU A 227 10.81 4.45 10.45
C LEU A 227 11.67 4.26 9.18
N GLY A 228 11.34 4.93 8.08
CA GLY A 228 12.21 4.99 6.90
C GLY A 228 12.30 3.69 6.09
N PHE A 229 11.46 2.68 6.33
CA PHE A 229 11.38 1.49 5.48
C PHE A 229 10.94 1.83 4.04
N CYS A 230 10.26 2.96 3.86
CA CYS A 230 9.83 3.48 2.57
C CYS A 230 10.97 3.76 1.58
N VAL A 231 12.23 3.81 2.00
CA VAL A 231 13.37 4.03 1.09
C VAL A 231 13.79 2.78 0.33
N PHE A 232 13.37 1.60 0.79
CA PHE A 232 13.74 0.34 0.18
C PHE A 232 12.94 0.08 -1.11
N PRO A 233 13.55 -0.61 -2.08
CA PRO A 233 12.86 -1.02 -3.30
C PRO A 233 12.01 -2.28 -3.10
N ASP A 234 12.39 -3.12 -2.14
CA ASP A 234 11.66 -4.34 -1.77
C ASP A 234 10.73 -4.11 -0.58
N GLU A 235 9.68 -4.91 -0.50
CA GLU A 235 8.61 -4.78 0.51
C GLU A 235 9.05 -5.26 1.90
N TYR A 236 10.15 -6.03 1.98
CA TYR A 236 10.63 -6.61 3.23
C TYR A 236 11.57 -5.65 3.96
N ALA A 237 12.47 -4.98 3.25
CA ALA A 237 13.47 -4.08 3.83
C ALA A 237 14.24 -4.74 4.99
N LEU A 238 14.63 -6.02 4.82
CA LEU A 238 15.33 -6.82 5.83
C LEU A 238 16.52 -6.11 6.49
N PRO A 239 17.37 -5.33 5.77
CA PRO A 239 18.45 -4.59 6.39
C PRO A 239 17.96 -3.60 7.46
N ALA A 240 16.86 -2.90 7.21
CA ALA A 240 16.25 -2.00 8.19
C ALA A 240 15.59 -2.77 9.33
N GLN A 241 14.94 -3.91 9.07
CA GLN A 241 14.35 -4.73 10.14
C GLN A 241 15.43 -5.17 11.14
N ASN A 242 16.55 -5.71 10.64
CA ASN A 242 17.67 -6.12 11.48
C ASN A 242 18.28 -4.96 12.27
N LEU A 243 18.31 -3.75 11.68
CA LEU A 243 18.81 -2.56 12.34
C LEU A 243 17.89 -2.14 13.50
N TYR A 244 16.58 -2.11 13.28
CA TYR A 244 15.61 -1.78 14.32
C TYR A 244 15.53 -2.85 15.40
N ASP A 245 15.62 -4.14 15.05
CA ASP A 245 15.73 -5.23 16.02
C ASP A 245 16.93 -5.05 16.95
N ALA A 246 18.10 -4.75 16.37
CA ALA A 246 19.31 -4.50 17.15
C ALA A 246 19.20 -3.23 18.00
N LEU A 247 18.59 -2.18 17.45
CA LEU A 247 18.38 -0.91 18.17
C LEU A 247 17.47 -1.12 19.36
N MET A 248 16.27 -1.67 19.14
CA MET A 248 15.26 -1.90 20.17
C MET A 248 15.73 -2.87 21.26
N ALA A 249 16.64 -3.80 20.94
CA ALA A 249 17.29 -4.67 21.92
C ALA A 249 18.41 -3.98 22.74
N SER A 250 18.90 -2.83 22.29
CA SER A 250 20.04 -2.11 22.89
C SER A 250 19.67 -0.78 23.57
N CYS A 251 18.45 -0.31 23.39
CA CYS A 251 17.92 0.91 24.02
C CYS A 251 16.70 0.62 24.89
N THR A 252 16.41 1.53 25.82
CA THR A 252 15.12 1.52 26.53
C THR A 252 14.01 2.05 25.63
N PHE A 253 12.76 1.82 26.03
CA PHE A 253 11.60 2.39 25.34
C PHE A 253 11.65 3.92 25.35
N GLU A 254 12.02 4.51 26.48
CA GLU A 254 12.11 5.96 26.67
C GLU A 254 13.20 6.56 25.79
N GLU A 255 14.38 5.92 25.69
CA GLU A 255 15.43 6.37 24.77
C GLU A 255 14.97 6.34 23.31
N PHE A 256 14.23 5.30 22.92
CA PHE A 256 13.68 5.17 21.57
C PHE A 256 12.63 6.25 21.30
N HIS A 257 11.67 6.40 22.22
CA HIS A 257 10.59 7.39 22.12
C HIS A 257 11.14 8.82 22.06
N GLU A 258 12.06 9.19 22.97
CA GLU A 258 12.71 10.50 22.95
C GLU A 258 13.44 10.74 21.62
N ALA A 259 14.18 9.73 21.14
CA ALA A 259 14.90 9.85 19.87
C ALA A 259 13.96 9.95 18.66
N TYR A 260 12.82 9.27 18.69
CA TYR A 260 11.79 9.37 17.66
C TYR A 260 11.15 10.76 17.65
N SER A 261 10.61 11.23 18.79
CA SER A 261 9.95 12.54 18.90
C SER A 261 10.87 13.71 18.55
N SER A 262 12.16 13.58 18.84
CA SER A 262 13.17 14.60 18.54
C SER A 262 13.83 14.47 17.17
N SER A 263 13.38 13.54 16.31
CA SER A 263 13.98 13.28 14.98
C SER A 263 15.49 12.93 15.06
N SER A 264 15.88 12.22 16.11
CA SER A 264 17.28 11.89 16.44
C SER A 264 17.58 10.39 16.47
N LEU A 265 16.72 9.56 15.86
CA LEU A 265 16.93 8.10 15.72
C LEU A 265 18.29 7.73 15.12
N VAL A 266 18.76 8.49 14.12
CA VAL A 266 20.10 8.30 13.54
C VAL A 266 21.20 8.47 14.59
N ALA A 267 21.08 9.49 15.44
CA ALA A 267 22.04 9.74 16.51
C ALA A 267 21.95 8.64 17.59
N LEU A 268 20.75 8.15 17.91
CA LEU A 268 20.58 7.03 18.82
C LEU A 268 21.23 5.75 18.27
N MET A 269 21.01 5.41 17.00
CA MET A 269 21.66 4.27 16.34
C MET A 269 23.18 4.36 16.45
N ASP A 270 23.75 5.54 16.19
CA ASP A 270 25.19 5.75 16.28
C ASP A 270 25.69 5.60 17.74
N ARG A 271 24.95 6.14 18.73
CA ARG A 271 25.26 6.00 20.17
C ARG A 271 25.19 4.55 20.65
N LYS A 272 24.29 3.73 20.08
CA LYS A 272 24.16 2.30 20.39
C LYS A 272 25.11 1.41 19.59
N GLY A 273 26.08 1.99 18.87
CA GLY A 273 27.11 1.25 18.15
C GLY A 273 26.66 0.69 16.80
N LEU A 274 25.51 1.11 16.29
CA LEU A 274 24.90 0.59 15.05
C LEU A 274 25.25 1.43 13.81
N SER A 275 26.19 2.37 13.93
CA SER A 275 26.57 3.29 12.84
C SER A 275 27.02 2.58 11.57
N ALA A 276 27.76 1.48 11.70
CA ALA A 276 28.23 0.69 10.56
C ALA A 276 27.08 0.01 9.80
N ALA A 277 26.08 -0.52 10.52
CA ALA A 277 24.89 -1.11 9.93
C ALA A 277 24.03 -0.03 9.24
N ARG A 278 23.79 1.09 9.94
CA ARG A 278 23.05 2.25 9.40
C ARG A 278 23.68 2.81 8.12
N ARG A 279 25.01 2.93 8.04
CA ARG A 279 25.70 3.44 6.83
C ARG A 279 25.61 2.52 5.61
N ARG A 280 25.13 1.28 5.76
CA ARG A 280 24.85 0.37 4.64
C ARG A 280 23.43 0.55 4.07
N MET A 281 22.59 1.34 4.73
CA MET A 281 21.24 1.65 4.26
C MET A 281 21.30 2.59 3.05
N PRO A 282 20.23 2.67 2.23
CA PRO A 282 20.14 3.65 1.15
C PRO A 282 20.35 5.08 1.66
N ASP A 283 20.92 5.96 0.83
CA ASP A 283 21.24 7.35 1.20
C ASP A 283 20.02 8.11 1.74
N ASP A 284 18.84 7.84 1.16
CA ASP A 284 17.57 8.45 1.55
C ASP A 284 17.11 8.02 2.96
N PHE A 285 17.65 6.94 3.55
CA PHE A 285 17.24 6.43 4.87
C PHE A 285 17.48 7.47 5.97
N ALA A 286 18.69 8.04 6.01
CA ALA A 286 19.02 9.06 6.99
C ALA A 286 18.25 10.37 6.72
N VAL A 287 17.94 10.67 5.45
CA VAL A 287 17.15 11.85 5.07
C VAL A 287 15.73 11.75 5.63
N VAL A 288 15.07 10.59 5.50
CA VAL A 288 13.74 10.37 6.09
C VAL A 288 13.79 10.50 7.61
N LEU A 289 14.72 9.80 8.27
CA LEU A 289 14.81 9.79 9.74
C LEU A 289 15.26 11.12 10.37
N SER A 290 15.82 12.04 9.57
CA SER A 290 16.20 13.38 10.02
C SER A 290 15.05 14.40 9.99
N GLN A 291 13.93 14.04 9.35
CA GLN A 291 12.75 14.88 9.30
C GLN A 291 11.88 14.64 10.53
N SER A 292 11.04 15.62 10.86
CA SER A 292 10.00 15.43 11.86
C SER A 292 9.08 14.28 11.44
N PRO A 293 8.76 13.34 12.34
CA PRO A 293 7.83 12.25 12.02
C PRO A 293 6.41 12.72 11.71
N HIS A 294 6.07 13.98 12.05
CA HIS A 294 4.80 14.62 11.71
C HIS A 294 4.83 15.36 10.37
N TYR A 295 6.03 15.61 9.83
CA TYR A 295 6.23 16.41 8.62
C TYR A 295 7.21 15.74 7.67
N ILE A 296 6.99 14.45 7.39
CA ILE A 296 7.76 13.71 6.39
C ILE A 296 7.42 14.26 5.01
N SER A 297 8.43 14.46 4.16
CA SER A 297 8.24 15.02 2.82
C SER A 297 7.09 14.33 2.06
N PRO A 298 6.19 15.10 1.43
CA PRO A 298 5.02 14.56 0.72
C PRO A 298 5.33 13.47 -0.31
N VAL A 299 6.56 13.41 -0.84
CA VAL A 299 6.93 12.42 -1.86
C VAL A 299 6.87 11.00 -1.33
N TRP A 300 7.13 10.80 -0.04
CA TRP A 300 7.11 9.49 0.60
C TRP A 300 5.66 9.01 0.77
N HIS A 301 4.75 9.91 1.12
CA HIS A 301 3.31 9.64 1.13
C HIS A 301 2.78 9.34 -0.27
N LEU A 302 3.23 10.07 -1.30
CA LEU A 302 2.93 9.75 -2.69
C LEU A 302 3.40 8.32 -3.04
N LYS A 303 4.66 7.98 -2.72
CA LYS A 303 5.22 6.65 -2.98
C LYS A 303 4.39 5.57 -2.28
N ALA A 304 4.08 5.76 -1.00
CA ALA A 304 3.23 4.84 -0.23
C ALA A 304 1.89 4.61 -0.94
N TRP A 305 1.20 5.69 -1.27
CA TRP A 305 -0.11 5.60 -1.90
C TRP A 305 -0.09 4.88 -3.25
N VAL A 306 0.82 5.25 -4.16
CA VAL A 306 0.82 4.66 -5.50
C VAL A 306 1.31 3.20 -5.52
N ILE A 307 2.09 2.80 -4.51
CA ILE A 307 2.56 1.41 -4.36
C ILE A 307 1.53 0.51 -3.68
N CYS A 308 0.90 0.98 -2.60
CA CYS A 308 -0.01 0.20 -1.75
C CYS A 308 -1.46 0.26 -2.27
N GLN A 309 -1.84 1.36 -2.92
CA GLN A 309 -3.17 1.59 -3.52
C GLN A 309 -4.36 1.44 -2.56
N ASP A 310 -4.14 1.62 -1.27
CA ASP A 310 -5.17 1.41 -0.25
C ASP A 310 -5.95 2.70 0.02
N GLN A 311 -5.39 3.62 0.79
CA GLN A 311 -6.03 4.90 1.13
C GLN A 311 -5.49 6.08 0.32
N MET A 312 -6.39 6.91 -0.22
CA MET A 312 -6.01 8.18 -0.86
C MET A 312 -5.34 9.10 0.17
N PRO A 313 -4.15 9.64 -0.12
CA PRO A 313 -3.47 10.51 0.81
C PRO A 313 -4.20 11.86 0.88
N GLU A 314 -3.82 12.65 1.88
CA GLU A 314 -4.29 14.02 1.99
C GLU A 314 -4.09 14.80 0.68
N ALA A 315 -5.04 15.67 0.33
CA ALA A 315 -4.95 16.46 -0.89
C ALA A 315 -3.64 17.27 -0.97
N ALA A 316 -3.09 17.68 0.19
CA ALA A 316 -1.81 18.38 0.31
C ALA A 316 -0.66 17.59 -0.33
N VAL A 317 -0.67 16.27 -0.16
CA VAL A 317 0.33 15.38 -0.74
C VAL A 317 0.31 15.41 -2.26
N LEU A 318 -0.87 15.58 -2.86
CA LEU A 318 -1.10 15.39 -4.28
C LEU A 318 -0.79 16.63 -5.12
N VAL A 319 -0.96 17.83 -4.55
CA VAL A 319 -0.75 19.11 -5.24
C VAL A 319 0.64 19.22 -5.88
N PRO A 320 1.75 18.93 -5.18
CA PRO A 320 3.09 19.12 -5.72
C PRO A 320 3.43 18.23 -6.92
N TYR A 321 2.64 17.19 -7.16
CA TYR A 321 2.94 16.14 -8.12
C TYR A 321 1.98 16.12 -9.33
N GLY A 322 1.15 17.16 -9.48
CA GLY A 322 0.37 17.39 -10.69
C GLY A 322 -1.05 16.82 -10.68
N PHE A 323 -1.47 16.17 -9.59
CA PHE A 323 -2.81 15.59 -9.49
C PHE A 323 -3.92 16.66 -9.47
N ALA A 324 -3.64 17.85 -8.93
CA ALA A 324 -4.56 18.99 -8.99
C ALA A 324 -4.82 19.48 -10.43
N ASN A 325 -3.94 19.14 -11.38
CA ASN A 325 -4.08 19.50 -12.80
C ASN A 325 -4.81 18.44 -13.63
N CYS A 326 -5.20 17.31 -13.02
CA CYS A 326 -6.01 16.29 -13.66
C CYS A 326 -7.47 16.75 -13.80
N ARG A 327 -8.06 16.54 -14.97
CA ARG A 327 -9.43 17.03 -15.27
C ARG A 327 -10.53 16.07 -14.82
N ASP A 328 -10.19 14.79 -14.71
CA ASP A 328 -11.14 13.75 -14.41
C ASP A 328 -10.45 12.55 -13.74
N ARG A 329 -11.26 11.56 -13.36
CA ARG A 329 -10.80 10.32 -12.72
C ARG A 329 -9.89 9.48 -13.62
N SER A 330 -10.03 9.60 -14.95
CA SER A 330 -9.20 8.88 -15.91
C SER A 330 -7.78 9.44 -15.90
N GLU A 331 -7.62 10.76 -15.97
CA GLU A 331 -6.32 11.44 -15.85
C GLU A 331 -5.67 11.18 -14.48
N LEU A 332 -6.44 11.20 -13.39
CA LEU A 332 -5.93 10.90 -12.06
C LEU A 332 -5.36 9.49 -11.98
N LYS A 333 -6.12 8.48 -12.46
CA LYS A 333 -5.64 7.08 -12.51
C LYS A 333 -4.42 6.94 -13.41
N HIS A 334 -4.41 7.65 -14.55
CA HIS A 334 -3.29 7.64 -15.46
C HIS A 334 -2.01 8.14 -14.76
N LEU A 335 -2.08 9.29 -14.10
CA LEU A 335 -0.93 9.85 -13.39
C LEU A 335 -0.49 8.96 -12.21
N MET A 336 -1.44 8.35 -11.50
CA MET A 336 -1.16 7.38 -10.43
C MET A 336 -0.40 6.15 -10.97
N SER A 337 -0.87 5.52 -12.04
CA SER A 337 -0.19 4.39 -12.69
C SER A 337 1.21 4.78 -13.19
N PHE A 338 1.36 6.01 -13.68
CA PHE A 338 2.66 6.53 -14.11
C PHE A 338 3.65 6.67 -12.94
N TYR A 339 3.25 7.26 -11.82
CA TYR A 339 4.11 7.31 -10.62
C TYR A 339 4.41 5.93 -10.03
N CYS A 340 3.43 5.01 -10.02
CA CYS A 340 3.66 3.63 -9.61
C CYS A 340 4.77 2.99 -10.45
N LYS A 341 4.72 3.16 -11.79
CA LYS A 341 5.76 2.70 -12.71
C LYS A 341 7.12 3.35 -12.44
N LEU A 342 7.15 4.64 -12.14
CA LEU A 342 8.38 5.34 -11.81
C LEU A 342 9.05 4.75 -10.56
N PHE A 343 8.29 4.47 -9.50
CA PHE A 343 8.84 3.92 -8.26
C PHE A 343 9.13 2.42 -8.33
N LYS A 344 8.24 1.60 -8.91
CA LYS A 344 8.41 0.14 -8.96
C LYS A 344 9.34 -0.34 -10.07
N GLU A 345 9.28 0.26 -11.26
CA GLU A 345 10.04 -0.23 -12.42
C GLU A 345 11.29 0.60 -12.72
N GLN A 346 11.20 1.93 -12.61
CA GLN A 346 12.34 2.81 -12.90
C GLN A 346 13.22 3.09 -11.68
N LEU A 347 12.76 2.72 -10.47
CA LEU A 347 13.48 2.89 -9.21
C LEU A 347 14.02 4.32 -9.01
N ILE A 348 13.23 5.34 -9.40
CA ILE A 348 13.65 6.73 -9.23
C ILE A 348 13.77 7.07 -7.73
N SER A 349 14.75 7.91 -7.36
CA SER A 349 14.85 8.41 -5.98
C SER A 349 13.67 9.35 -5.68
N PRO A 350 12.87 9.07 -4.63
CA PRO A 350 11.80 9.96 -4.18
C PRO A 350 12.34 11.32 -3.75
N SER A 351 13.46 11.37 -3.02
CA SER A 351 14.07 12.66 -2.63
C SER A 351 14.41 13.52 -3.84
N ARG A 352 15.00 12.94 -4.89
CA ARG A 352 15.35 13.69 -6.11
C ARG A 352 14.12 14.12 -6.90
N LEU A 353 13.07 13.30 -6.93
CA LEU A 353 11.78 13.67 -7.50
C LEU A 353 11.17 14.85 -6.74
N HIS A 354 11.26 14.84 -5.41
CA HIS A 354 10.78 15.93 -4.58
C HIS A 354 11.54 17.23 -4.84
N THR A 355 12.87 17.19 -4.91
CA THR A 355 13.68 18.35 -5.29
C THR A 355 13.30 18.87 -6.69
N ALA A 356 13.00 17.98 -7.64
CA ALA A 356 12.50 18.39 -8.95
C ALA A 356 11.11 19.06 -8.83
N ALA A 357 10.23 18.54 -7.97
CA ALA A 357 8.93 19.14 -7.70
C ALA A 357 9.06 20.54 -7.09
N GLU A 358 9.91 20.73 -6.08
CA GLU A 358 10.21 22.05 -5.49
C GLU A 358 10.68 23.09 -6.52
N ASN A 359 11.29 22.62 -7.61
CA ASN A 359 11.88 23.45 -8.65
C ASN A 359 11.04 23.56 -9.93
N ASP A 360 9.82 23.03 -9.95
CA ASP A 360 8.95 22.96 -11.14
C ASP A 360 9.61 22.23 -12.34
N ASP A 361 10.47 21.25 -12.05
CA ASP A 361 11.31 20.54 -13.04
C ASP A 361 10.99 19.03 -13.12
N ILE A 362 9.82 18.60 -12.66
CA ILE A 362 9.45 17.17 -12.55
C ILE A 362 9.55 16.46 -13.91
N PHE A 363 8.94 17.03 -14.94
CA PHE A 363 8.90 16.43 -16.27
C PHE A 363 10.31 16.24 -16.86
N ASP A 364 11.12 17.29 -16.79
CA ASP A 364 12.50 17.29 -17.26
C ASP A 364 13.39 16.31 -16.48
N TYR A 365 13.23 16.26 -15.15
CA TYR A 365 13.91 15.28 -14.31
C TYR A 365 13.58 13.84 -14.74
N ILE A 366 12.30 13.54 -14.98
CA ILE A 366 11.87 12.20 -15.41
C ILE A 366 12.43 11.85 -16.79
N VAL A 367 12.37 12.78 -17.76
CA VAL A 367 12.89 12.56 -19.11
C VAL A 367 14.40 12.31 -19.10
N LYS A 368 15.15 13.02 -18.25
CA LYS A 368 16.61 12.87 -18.12
C LYS A 368 17.01 11.59 -17.40
N THR A 369 16.24 11.17 -16.39
CA THR A 369 16.65 10.11 -15.46
C THR A 369 16.10 8.73 -15.84
N THR A 370 14.98 8.67 -16.56
CA THR A 370 14.34 7.40 -16.89
C THR A 370 14.64 6.93 -18.30
N LYS A 371 14.63 5.61 -18.52
CA LYS A 371 14.76 5.02 -19.87
C LYS A 371 13.39 4.88 -20.56
N LEU A 372 12.37 5.58 -20.07
CA LEU A 372 11.01 5.45 -20.56
C LEU A 372 10.90 6.05 -21.96
N LYS A 373 10.42 5.25 -22.90
CA LYS A 373 10.01 5.74 -24.21
C LYS A 373 8.64 6.41 -24.08
N ILE A 374 8.65 7.71 -23.78
CA ILE A 374 7.44 8.52 -23.67
C ILE A 374 6.95 8.88 -25.08
N GLY A 375 5.80 8.33 -25.47
CA GLY A 375 5.16 8.66 -26.76
C GLY A 375 4.62 10.09 -26.79
N LYS A 376 4.33 10.65 -27.97
CA LYS A 376 3.81 12.02 -28.10
C LYS A 376 2.54 12.30 -27.25
N PRO A 377 1.52 11.42 -27.23
CA PRO A 377 0.33 11.66 -26.41
C PRO A 377 0.64 11.70 -24.91
N GLU A 378 1.46 10.75 -24.45
CA GLU A 378 1.93 10.68 -23.07
C GLU A 378 2.71 11.93 -22.67
N ARG A 379 3.60 12.38 -23.56
CA ARG A 379 4.40 13.58 -23.36
C ARG A 379 3.52 14.81 -23.15
N HIS A 380 2.54 15.04 -24.02
CA HIS A 380 1.64 16.20 -23.89
C HIS A 380 0.78 16.12 -22.63
N PHE A 381 0.36 14.92 -22.23
CA PHE A 381 -0.34 14.72 -20.98
C PHE A 381 0.55 15.14 -19.79
N LEU A 382 1.75 14.57 -19.69
CA LEU A 382 2.70 14.82 -18.59
C LEU A 382 3.18 16.28 -18.54
N GLU A 383 3.52 16.90 -19.68
CA GLU A 383 3.93 18.31 -19.75
C GLU A 383 2.86 19.27 -19.22
N ARG A 384 1.59 18.89 -19.34
CA ARG A 384 0.47 19.67 -18.79
C ARG A 384 0.28 19.39 -17.30
N VAL A 385 0.10 18.13 -16.91
CA VAL A 385 -0.29 17.82 -15.53
C VAL A 385 0.85 18.09 -14.55
N LEU A 386 2.12 17.95 -14.97
CA LEU A 386 3.29 18.20 -14.13
C LEU A 386 3.73 19.67 -14.08
N ARG A 387 2.96 20.59 -14.69
CA ARG A 387 3.17 22.03 -14.54
C ARG A 387 2.49 22.52 -13.26
N THR A 388 3.15 22.34 -12.13
CA THR A 388 2.56 22.48 -10.79
C THR A 388 2.73 23.85 -10.16
N HIS A 389 3.68 24.67 -10.63
CA HIS A 389 3.93 26.01 -10.10
C HIS A 389 4.28 26.01 -8.60
N ASN A 390 4.96 24.95 -8.17
CA ASN A 390 5.36 24.69 -6.79
C ASN A 390 6.28 25.77 -6.22
N ARG A 391 7.06 26.49 -7.04
CA ARG A 391 7.89 27.60 -6.56
C ARG A 391 7.09 28.77 -5.98
N TYR A 392 5.79 28.87 -6.27
CA TYR A 392 4.91 29.83 -5.61
C TYR A 392 4.35 29.32 -4.28
N ILE A 393 4.39 28.01 -4.06
CA ILE A 393 3.93 27.34 -2.85
C ILE A 393 5.06 27.21 -1.84
N PHE A 394 6.23 26.74 -2.29
CA PHE A 394 7.37 26.43 -1.45
C PHE A 394 8.40 27.56 -1.44
N PRO A 395 8.71 28.12 -0.25
CA PRO A 395 9.87 28.97 -0.10
C PRO A 395 11.15 28.21 -0.47
N LYS A 396 12.13 28.94 -1.03
CA LYS A 396 13.42 28.34 -1.38
C LYS A 396 14.11 27.77 -0.13
N ASN A 397 14.51 26.50 -0.19
CA ASN A 397 15.14 25.77 0.91
C ASN A 397 14.24 25.63 2.17
N ALA A 398 12.92 25.66 2.01
CA ALA A 398 11.98 25.42 3.10
C ALA A 398 12.18 24.03 3.72
N SER A 399 12.08 23.93 5.05
CA SER A 399 11.99 22.64 5.75
C SER A 399 10.71 21.91 5.35
N SER A 400 10.68 20.58 5.50
CA SER A 400 9.47 19.78 5.23
C SER A 400 8.26 20.28 6.02
N GLU A 401 8.44 20.69 7.28
CA GLU A 401 7.39 21.32 8.10
C GLU A 401 6.85 22.60 7.45
N THR A 402 7.73 23.50 7.02
CA THR A 402 7.33 24.74 6.34
C THR A 402 6.56 24.43 5.06
N GLN A 403 7.00 23.44 4.30
CA GLN A 403 6.33 23.01 3.08
C GLN A 403 4.92 22.48 3.35
N TRP A 404 4.75 21.66 4.39
CA TRP A 404 3.42 21.18 4.82
C TRP A 404 2.50 22.33 5.20
N LEU A 405 2.98 23.29 6.00
CA LEU A 405 2.20 24.47 6.37
C LEU A 405 1.76 25.28 5.13
N CYS A 406 2.66 25.46 4.15
CA CYS A 406 2.32 26.11 2.88
C CYS A 406 1.25 25.33 2.10
N LEU A 407 1.34 24.00 2.03
CA LEU A 407 0.34 23.17 1.33
C LEU A 407 -1.03 23.25 1.99
N PHE A 408 -1.08 23.18 3.33
CA PHE A 408 -2.33 23.34 4.06
C PHE A 408 -2.93 24.72 3.84
N ALA A 409 -2.12 25.79 3.86
CA ALA A 409 -2.59 27.14 3.58
C ALA A 409 -3.21 27.27 2.17
N VAL A 410 -2.58 26.68 1.15
CA VAL A 410 -3.11 26.66 -0.23
C VAL A 410 -4.46 25.94 -0.30
N ILE A 411 -4.59 24.78 0.34
CA ILE A 411 -5.84 24.02 0.35
C ILE A 411 -6.94 24.77 1.10
N SER A 412 -6.63 25.32 2.28
CA SER A 412 -7.59 26.11 3.04
C SER A 412 -8.07 27.34 2.27
N ALA A 413 -7.18 28.02 1.53
CA ALA A 413 -7.55 29.13 0.66
C ALA A 413 -8.49 28.67 -0.46
N PHE A 414 -8.16 27.58 -1.15
CA PHE A 414 -9.00 27.04 -2.23
C PHE A 414 -10.39 26.62 -1.74
N VAL A 415 -10.47 25.93 -0.60
CA VAL A 415 -11.75 25.53 0.02
C VAL A 415 -12.57 26.76 0.40
N ARG A 416 -11.97 27.77 1.02
CA ARG A 416 -12.67 29.01 1.36
C ARG A 416 -13.23 29.71 0.13
N ASP A 417 -12.42 29.90 -0.91
CA ASP A 417 -12.85 30.60 -2.14
C ASP A 417 -13.96 29.84 -2.89
N HIS A 418 -13.99 28.51 -2.83
CA HIS A 418 -15.02 27.70 -3.49
C HIS A 418 -16.33 27.60 -2.72
N PHE A 419 -16.29 27.57 -1.39
CA PHE A 419 -17.48 27.35 -0.56
C PHE A 419 -18.02 28.64 0.07
N PHE A 420 -17.22 29.69 0.13
CA PHE A 420 -17.59 31.00 0.67
C PHE A 420 -17.05 32.12 -0.23
N PRO A 421 -17.52 32.23 -1.49
CA PRO A 421 -17.16 33.38 -2.32
C PRO A 421 -17.62 34.65 -1.61
N GLU A 422 -16.71 35.60 -1.40
CA GLU A 422 -17.07 36.92 -0.86
C GLU A 422 -18.08 37.59 -1.82
N ASP A 423 -19.25 37.94 -1.28
CA ASP A 423 -20.33 38.67 -1.97
C ASP A 423 -19.93 40.12 -2.32
#